data_AF-A0A1G2F6V4-F1
#
_entry.id   AF-A0A1G2F6V4-F1
#
_cell.length_a   1.000
_cell.length_b   1.000
_cell.length_c   1.000
_cell.angle_alpha   90.00
_cell.angle_beta   90.00
_cell.angle_gamma   90.00
#
_symmetry.space_group_name_H-M   'P 1'
#
loop_
_entity.id
_entity.type
_entity.pdbx_description
1 polymer ?
#
loop_
_entity_poly.entity_id
_entity_poly.type
_entity_poly.pdbx_seq_one_letter_code
_entity_poly.pdbx_strand_id
1 'polypeptide(L)'
;MSKRLIKNCKLTNRRAGKLIDFFVLEVPASKADRIIRINRHSAERIYYIIRFNLAREYERHSPFKGEIEADESYFGGRRKGERGRMVATKVLLGT
;
A
#
# COMPACT_ATOMS: atom_id res chain seq x y z
N MET A 1 -19.61 -28.00 -5.67
CA MET A 1 -18.67 -27.19 -4.84
C MET A 1 -19.04 -25.72 -4.95
N SER A 2 -19.06 -24.97 -3.84
CA SER A 2 -19.31 -23.53 -3.87
C SER A 2 -18.20 -22.78 -4.62
N LYS A 3 -18.57 -21.74 -5.38
CA LYS A 3 -17.64 -20.92 -6.18
C LYS A 3 -16.61 -20.25 -5.27
N ARG A 4 -15.34 -20.24 -5.68
CA ARG A 4 -14.27 -19.55 -4.92
C ARG A 4 -14.51 -18.04 -4.93
N LEU A 5 -14.29 -17.36 -3.81
CA LEU A 5 -14.37 -15.89 -3.70
C LEU A 5 -13.33 -15.21 -4.60
N ILE A 6 -12.11 -15.75 -4.61
CA ILE A 6 -11.00 -15.27 -5.43
C ILE A 6 -10.69 -16.35 -6.47
N LYS A 7 -10.75 -15.99 -7.76
CA LYS A 7 -10.41 -16.89 -8.86
C LYS A 7 -8.96 -17.39 -8.73
N ASN A 8 -8.74 -18.67 -9.07
CA ASN A 8 -7.42 -19.32 -9.02
C ASN A 8 -6.72 -19.25 -7.65
N CYS A 9 -7.46 -19.01 -6.57
CA CYS A 9 -6.91 -18.98 -5.21
C CYS A 9 -7.03 -20.36 -4.55
N LYS A 10 -5.91 -20.82 -3.98
CA LYS A 10 -5.86 -22.08 -3.22
C LYS A 10 -6.53 -21.96 -1.85
N LEU A 11 -6.66 -20.74 -1.30
CA LEU A 11 -7.29 -20.51 0.00
C LEU A 11 -8.79 -20.82 -0.05
N THR A 12 -9.28 -21.47 0.99
CA THR A 12 -10.72 -21.72 1.18
C THR A 12 -11.46 -20.40 1.33
N ASN A 13 -12.73 -20.36 0.93
CA ASN A 13 -13.57 -19.16 1.07
C ASN A 13 -13.61 -18.66 2.52
N ARG A 14 -13.58 -19.58 3.50
CA ARG A 14 -13.52 -19.22 4.93
C ARG A 14 -12.24 -18.44 5.28
N ARG A 15 -11.08 -18.86 4.77
CA ARG A 15 -9.80 -18.16 5.03
C ARG A 15 -9.74 -16.82 4.29
N ALA A 16 -10.23 -16.77 3.05
CA ALA A 16 -10.32 -15.53 2.28
C ALA A 16 -11.29 -14.53 2.94
N GLY A 17 -12.45 -14.99 3.41
CA GLY A 17 -13.43 -14.18 4.14
C GLY A 17 -12.81 -13.56 5.41
N LYS A 18 -12.13 -14.38 6.23
CA LYS A 18 -11.41 -13.85 7.41
C LYS A 18 -10.36 -12.78 7.07
N LEU A 19 -9.67 -12.91 5.94
CA LEU A 19 -8.72 -11.88 5.50
C LEU A 19 -9.44 -10.57 5.15
N ILE A 20 -10.63 -10.65 4.55
CA ILE A 20 -11.48 -9.48 4.26
C ILE A 20 -11.95 -8.86 5.58
N ASP A 21 -12.42 -9.66 6.54
CA ASP A 21 -12.84 -9.15 7.85
C ASP A 21 -11.70 -8.41 8.55
N PHE A 22 -10.49 -8.98 8.56
CA PHE A 22 -9.32 -8.32 9.12
C PHE A 22 -8.91 -7.05 8.37
N PHE A 23 -9.09 -7.04 7.04
CA PHE A 23 -8.83 -5.84 6.25
C PHE A 23 -9.78 -4.69 6.64
N VAL A 24 -11.07 -4.99 6.84
CA VAL A 24 -12.08 -4.02 7.30
C VAL A 24 -11.78 -3.52 8.71
N LEU A 25 -11.28 -4.39 9.58
CA LEU A 25 -10.85 -4.05 10.95
C LEU A 25 -9.46 -3.40 11.01
N GLU A 26 -8.89 -3.00 9.87
CA GLU A 26 -7.57 -2.36 9.74
C GLU A 26 -6.41 -3.16 10.36
N VAL A 27 -6.58 -4.47 10.51
CA VAL A 27 -5.51 -5.35 11.00
C VAL A 27 -4.45 -5.50 9.91
N PRO A 28 -3.16 -5.29 10.19
CA PRO A 28 -2.12 -5.46 9.19
C PRO A 28 -2.06 -6.89 8.64
N ALA A 29 -1.77 -7.05 7.35
CA ALA A 29 -1.64 -8.36 6.69
C ALA A 29 -0.64 -9.30 7.41
N SER A 30 0.44 -8.73 7.96
CA SER A 30 1.50 -9.42 8.72
C SER A 30 1.09 -9.87 10.13
N LYS A 31 -0.07 -9.43 10.62
CA LYS A 31 -0.71 -9.94 11.83
C LYS A 31 -1.81 -10.93 11.48
N ALA A 32 -2.58 -10.63 10.43
CA ALA A 32 -3.64 -11.50 9.93
C ALA A 32 -3.11 -12.85 9.42
N ASP A 33 -1.96 -12.88 8.75
CA ASP A 33 -1.31 -14.11 8.27
C ASP A 33 -0.93 -15.06 9.40
N ARG A 34 -0.41 -14.52 10.52
CA ARG A 34 -0.06 -15.26 11.73
C ARG A 34 -1.29 -15.83 12.41
N ILE A 35 -2.36 -15.03 12.50
CA ILE A 35 -3.63 -15.46 13.12
C ILE A 35 -4.32 -16.53 12.27
N ILE A 36 -4.37 -16.37 10.94
CA ILE A 36 -5.03 -17.33 10.03
C ILE A 36 -4.10 -18.54 9.72
N ARG A 37 -2.80 -18.43 10.04
CA ARG A 37 -1.74 -19.41 9.79
C ARG A 37 -1.61 -19.73 8.30
N ILE A 38 -1.38 -18.69 7.51
CA ILE A 38 -1.11 -18.77 6.07
C ILE A 38 0.22 -18.12 5.73
N ASN A 39 0.70 -18.31 4.50
CA ASN A 39 1.89 -17.63 4.02
C ASN A 39 1.67 -16.10 3.98
N ARG A 40 2.63 -15.34 4.52
CA ARG A 40 2.59 -13.86 4.56
C ARG A 40 2.29 -13.23 3.20
N HIS A 41 2.93 -13.73 2.15
CA HIS A 41 2.79 -13.20 0.79
C HIS A 41 1.41 -13.46 0.22
N SER A 42 0.75 -14.54 0.63
CA SER A 42 -0.64 -14.79 0.25
C SER A 42 -1.58 -13.78 0.90
N ALA A 43 -1.36 -13.42 2.17
CA ALA A 43 -2.15 -12.39 2.85
C ALA A 43 -1.91 -11.01 2.24
N GLU A 44 -0.64 -10.62 2.06
CA GLU A 44 -0.23 -9.37 1.40
C GLU A 44 -0.83 -9.24 0.00
N ARG A 45 -0.78 -10.31 -0.80
CA ARG A 45 -1.37 -10.32 -2.15
C ARG A 45 -2.88 -10.10 -2.12
N ILE A 46 -3.59 -10.70 -1.17
CA ILE A 46 -5.03 -10.50 -1.04
C ILE A 46 -5.34 -9.06 -0.63
N TYR A 47 -4.59 -8.50 0.33
CA TYR A 47 -4.76 -7.11 0.76
C TYR A 47 -4.49 -6.14 -0.39
N TYR A 48 -3.44 -6.39 -1.17
CA TYR A 48 -3.15 -5.63 -2.37
C TYR A 48 -4.31 -5.66 -3.37
N ILE A 49 -4.86 -6.84 -3.66
CA ILE A 49 -6.00 -6.96 -4.58
C ILE A 49 -7.19 -6.15 -4.07
N ILE A 50 -7.49 -6.19 -2.76
CA ILE A 50 -8.58 -5.40 -2.18
C ILE A 50 -8.32 -3.90 -2.37
N ARG A 51 -7.15 -3.40 -1.97
CA ARG A 51 -6.79 -1.97 -2.11
C ARG A 51 -6.79 -1.52 -3.57
N PHE A 52 -6.28 -2.34 -4.48
CA PHE A 52 -6.23 -2.04 -5.90
C PHE A 52 -7.62 -1.90 -6.50
N ASN A 53 -8.54 -2.81 -6.18
CA ASN A 53 -9.92 -2.68 -6.68
C ASN A 53 -10.64 -1.51 -6.02
N LEU A 54 -10.44 -1.28 -4.73
CA LEU A 54 -11.00 -0.13 -4.04
C LEU A 54 -10.54 1.19 -4.68
N ALA A 55 -9.23 1.34 -4.94
CA ALA A 55 -8.68 2.50 -5.64
C ALA A 55 -9.27 2.67 -7.04
N ARG A 56 -9.46 1.58 -7.80
CA ARG A 56 -10.11 1.63 -9.12
C ARG A 56 -11.57 2.06 -9.07
N GLU A 57 -12.32 1.62 -8.05
CA GLU A 57 -13.70 2.05 -7.85
C GLU A 57 -13.74 3.53 -7.46
N TYR A 58 -12.86 3.99 -6.57
CA TYR A 58 -12.72 5.40 -6.24
C TYR A 58 -12.39 6.25 -7.47
N GLU A 59 -11.47 5.79 -8.34
CA GLU A 59 -11.12 6.49 -9.57
C GLU A 59 -12.32 6.61 -10.52
N ARG A 60 -13.14 5.56 -10.65
CA ARG A 60 -14.36 5.58 -11.48
C ARG A 60 -15.40 6.58 -10.98
N HIS A 61 -15.46 6.77 -9.67
CA HIS A 61 -16.37 7.71 -9.01
C HIS A 61 -15.72 9.08 -8.73
N SER A 62 -14.47 9.26 -9.12
CA SER A 62 -13.74 10.48 -8.87
C SER A 62 -14.38 11.63 -9.65
N PRO A 63 -14.70 12.76 -8.99
CA PRO A 63 -15.13 13.97 -9.68
C PRO A 63 -13.99 14.60 -10.49
N PHE A 64 -12.74 14.20 -10.20
CA PHE A 64 -11.55 14.67 -10.88
C PHE A 64 -11.37 13.92 -12.19
N LYS A 65 -11.31 14.65 -13.31
CA LYS A 65 -11.00 14.16 -14.65
C LYS A 65 -9.96 15.08 -15.27
N GLY A 66 -8.97 14.53 -15.97
CA GLY A 66 -7.87 15.30 -16.59
C GLY A 66 -6.59 15.30 -15.75
N GLU A 67 -5.64 16.19 -16.08
CA GLU A 67 -4.42 16.38 -15.32
C GLU A 67 -4.74 17.02 -13.97
N ILE A 68 -4.51 16.28 -12.88
CA ILE A 68 -4.61 16.80 -11.52
C ILE A 68 -3.25 17.41 -11.19
N GLU A 69 -3.16 18.73 -11.29
CA GLU A 69 -1.98 19.47 -10.84
C GLU A 69 -2.01 19.51 -9.30
N ALA A 70 -1.41 18.50 -8.67
CA ALA A 70 -1.11 18.57 -7.26
C ALA A 70 -0.02 19.63 -7.07
N ASP A 71 -0.32 20.72 -6.38
CA ASP A 71 0.67 21.75 -6.07
C ASP A 71 1.86 21.10 -5.35
N GLU A 72 3.03 21.12 -5.99
CA GLU A 72 4.26 20.55 -5.46
C GLU A 72 4.64 21.18 -4.11
N SER A 73 4.15 22.40 -3.84
CA SER A 73 4.31 23.08 -2.55
C SER A 73 3.66 22.30 -1.40
N TYR A 74 2.57 21.56 -1.67
CA TYR A 74 1.78 20.82 -0.67
C TYR A 74 2.45 19.49 -0.25
N PHE A 75 2.98 18.73 -1.21
CA PHE A 75 3.69 17.48 -0.92
C PHE A 75 5.16 17.67 -0.56
N GLY A 76 5.65 18.90 -0.74
CA GLY A 76 7.06 19.23 -0.65
C GLY A 76 7.78 18.79 -1.92
N GLY A 77 8.34 19.76 -2.65
CA GLY A 77 9.13 19.49 -3.84
C GLY A 77 10.18 18.41 -3.61
N ARG A 78 10.50 17.66 -4.67
CA ARG A 78 11.51 16.60 -4.65
C ARG A 78 12.80 17.16 -4.06
N ARG A 79 13.19 16.68 -2.87
CA ARG A 79 14.26 17.28 -2.08
C ARG A 79 15.60 17.21 -2.83
N LYS A 80 16.12 18.36 -3.28
CA LYS A 80 17.51 18.51 -3.76
C LYS A 80 18.40 18.91 -2.58
N GLY A 81 19.13 17.95 -2.02
CA GLY A 81 20.23 18.21 -1.10
C GLY A 81 20.08 17.58 0.28
N GLU A 82 21.22 17.35 0.92
CA GLU A 82 21.37 16.74 2.23
C GLU A 82 21.26 17.80 3.34
N ARG A 83 20.59 17.49 4.46
CA ARG A 83 20.66 18.30 5.69
C ARG A 83 20.91 17.41 6.92
N GLY A 84 21.92 17.77 7.71
CA GLY A 84 22.15 17.29 9.08
C GLY A 84 23.53 16.70 9.35
N ARG A 85 24.27 17.33 10.28
CA ARG A 85 25.43 16.89 11.08
C ARG A 85 26.55 16.04 10.45
N MET A 86 26.74 16.08 9.13
CA MET A 86 28.00 15.59 8.55
C MET A 86 28.26 16.25 7.20
N VAL A 87 28.44 17.57 7.19
CA VAL A 87 29.32 18.18 6.17
C VAL A 87 30.75 17.77 6.54
N ALA A 88 31.10 16.50 6.37
CA ALA A 88 32.41 15.95 6.76
C ALA A 88 33.56 16.52 5.92
N THR A 89 33.28 17.28 4.86
CA THR A 89 34.28 17.75 3.90
C THR A 89 34.01 19.17 3.41
N LYS A 90 33.66 20.09 4.32
CA LYS A 90 33.72 21.53 4.01
C LYS A 90 35.19 21.97 4.00
N VAL A 91 35.88 21.85 2.87
CA VAL A 91 37.15 22.57 2.66
C VAL A 91 36.79 24.00 2.27
N LEU A 92 36.89 24.91 3.23
CA LEU A 92 37.01 26.34 2.95
C LEU A 92 38.43 26.59 2.44
N LEU A 93 38.61 26.65 1.12
CA LEU A 93 39.81 27.24 0.53
C LEU A 93 39.58 28.75 0.42
N GLY A 94 40.06 29.47 1.44
CA GLY A 94 40.36 30.89 1.34
C GLY A 94 41.87 31.06 1.24
N THR A 95 42.34 31.29 0.00
CA THR A 95 43.58 32.00 -0.37
C THR A 95 43.41 32.45 -1.81
#